data_AF-A0A075JLE4-F1
#
_entry.id   AF-A0A075JLE4-F1
#
_cell.length_a   1.000
_cell.length_b   1.000
_cell.length_c   1.000
_cell.angle_alpha   90.00
_cell.angle_beta   90.00
_cell.angle_gamma   90.00
#
_symmetry.space_group_name_H-M   'P 1'
#
loop_
_entity.id
_entity.type
_entity.pdbx_description
1 polymer ?
#
loop_
_entity_poly.entity_id
_entity_poly.type
_entity_poly.pdbx_seq_one_letter_code
_entity_poly.pdbx_strand_id
1 'polypeptide(L)'
;MRWMRLKRGFTLSQVADGLGISTNYVSQLERGERKVTDDLVVSFAKLYNIDEDILFWKSGKIPLGVRKLIVNDKSLQEALSKLYKSRQ
;
A
#
# COMPACT_ATOMS: atom_id res chain seq x y z
N MET A 1 0.10 -7.69 -3.49
CA MET A 1 -0.67 -7.32 -4.69
C MET A 1 -1.21 -8.54 -5.42
N ARG A 2 -0.33 -9.40 -5.99
CA ARG A 2 -0.74 -10.60 -6.76
C ARG A 2 -1.81 -11.47 -6.12
N TRP A 3 -1.62 -11.85 -4.86
CA TRP A 3 -2.58 -12.68 -4.14
C TRP A 3 -3.97 -12.04 -4.09
N MET A 4 -4.05 -10.72 -3.90
CA MET A 4 -5.30 -9.98 -3.83
C MET A 4 -6.01 -9.95 -5.19
N ARG A 5 -5.24 -9.67 -6.25
CA ARG A 5 -5.72 -9.69 -7.62
C ARG A 5 -6.35 -11.04 -7.97
N LEU A 6 -5.64 -12.13 -7.66
CA LEU A 6 -6.10 -13.50 -7.90
C LEU A 6 -7.35 -13.83 -7.06
N LYS A 7 -7.37 -13.47 -5.77
CA LYS A 7 -8.53 -13.68 -4.90
C LYS A 7 -9.79 -12.95 -5.39
N ARG A 8 -9.61 -11.82 -6.08
CA ARG A 8 -10.69 -11.02 -6.66
C ARG A 8 -10.99 -11.37 -8.12
N GLY A 9 -10.32 -12.37 -8.69
CA GLY A 9 -10.60 -12.86 -10.05
C GLY A 9 -10.12 -11.96 -11.19
N PHE A 10 -9.26 -10.97 -10.91
CA PHE A 10 -8.77 -10.04 -11.93
C PHE A 10 -7.59 -10.61 -12.73
N THR A 11 -7.60 -10.42 -14.04
CA THR A 11 -6.42 -10.59 -14.90
C THR A 11 -5.46 -9.40 -14.75
N LEU A 12 -4.21 -9.55 -15.21
CA LEU A 12 -3.28 -8.41 -15.23
C LEU A 12 -3.77 -7.28 -16.15
N SER A 13 -4.40 -7.61 -17.28
CA SER A 13 -4.94 -6.62 -18.22
C SER A 13 -6.07 -5.83 -17.58
N GLN A 14 -7.03 -6.49 -16.94
CA GLN A 14 -8.16 -5.80 -16.29
C GLN A 14 -7.68 -4.83 -15.20
N VAL A 15 -6.60 -5.17 -14.50
CA VAL A 15 -5.98 -4.27 -13.51
C VAL A 15 -5.27 -3.11 -14.18
N ALA A 16 -4.48 -3.39 -15.22
CA ALA A 16 -3.82 -2.36 -16.00
C ALA A 16 -4.82 -1.34 -16.56
N ASP A 17 -5.87 -1.83 -17.19
CA ASP A 17 -6.96 -1.03 -17.76
C ASP A 17 -7.69 -0.24 -16.67
N GLY A 18 -8.06 -0.88 -15.55
CA GLY A 18 -8.74 -0.23 -14.44
C GLY A 18 -7.91 0.81 -13.68
N LEU A 19 -6.58 0.77 -13.82
CA LEU A 19 -5.65 1.72 -13.19
C LEU A 19 -5.03 2.70 -14.18
N GLY A 20 -5.30 2.57 -15.49
CA GLY A 20 -4.70 3.41 -16.53
C GLY A 20 -3.18 3.26 -16.65
N ILE A 21 -2.65 2.07 -16.39
CA ILE A 21 -1.21 1.76 -16.45
C ILE A 21 -0.94 0.54 -17.34
N SER A 22 0.32 0.26 -17.70
CA SER A 22 0.62 -0.91 -18.52
C SER A 22 0.55 -2.22 -17.74
N THR A 23 0.13 -3.30 -18.40
CA THR A 23 0.16 -4.68 -17.86
C THR A 23 1.56 -5.07 -17.37
N ASN A 24 2.61 -4.66 -18.09
CA ASN A 24 3.99 -4.89 -17.67
C ASN A 24 4.28 -4.20 -16.34
N TYR A 25 3.82 -2.95 -16.16
CA TYR A 25 4.02 -2.22 -14.92
C TYR A 25 3.29 -2.87 -13.73
N VAL A 26 2.03 -3.30 -13.91
CA VAL A 26 1.32 -4.12 -12.88
C VAL A 26 2.14 -5.35 -12.50
N SER A 27 2.70 -6.03 -13.49
CA SER A 27 3.52 -7.23 -13.31
C SER A 27 4.80 -6.95 -12.50
N GLN A 28 5.51 -5.86 -12.82
CA GLN A 28 6.69 -5.42 -12.07
C GLN A 28 6.36 -5.05 -10.61
N LEU A 29 5.23 -4.39 -10.39
CA LEU A 29 4.74 -4.07 -9.04
C LEU A 29 4.43 -5.34 -8.25
N GLU A 30 3.79 -6.33 -8.88
CA GLU A 30 3.45 -7.61 -8.22
C GLU A 30 4.67 -8.45 -7.84
N ARG A 31 5.76 -8.36 -8.60
CA ARG A 31 7.04 -9.02 -8.32
C ARG A 31 7.93 -8.23 -7.35
N GLY A 32 7.58 -6.99 -7.02
CA GLY A 32 8.39 -6.11 -6.17
C GLY A 32 9.59 -5.47 -6.88
N GLU A 33 9.67 -5.58 -8.21
CA GLU A 33 10.72 -4.93 -9.03
C GLU A 33 10.55 -3.41 -9.06
N ARG A 34 9.32 -2.93 -8.86
CA ARG A 34 8.99 -1.52 -8.71
C ARG A 34 8.28 -1.28 -7.37
N LYS A 35 8.65 -0.20 -6.69
CA LYS A 35 7.92 0.27 -5.51
C LYS A 35 6.60 0.89 -5.93
N VAL A 36 5.51 0.44 -5.31
CA VAL A 36 4.19 1.04 -5.49
C VAL A 36 4.16 2.43 -4.83
N THR A 37 3.48 3.41 -5.42
CA THR A 37 3.24 4.74 -4.82
C THR A 37 2.06 4.70 -3.85
N ASP A 38 1.87 5.73 -3.03
CA ASP A 38 0.73 5.80 -2.11
C ASP A 38 -0.59 5.88 -2.90
N ASP A 39 -0.63 6.70 -3.95
CA ASP A 39 -1.80 6.83 -4.83
C ASP A 39 -2.16 5.52 -5.51
N LEU A 40 -1.16 4.77 -5.99
CA LEU A 40 -1.42 3.45 -6.59
C LEU A 40 -1.99 2.50 -5.55
N VAL A 41 -1.47 2.46 -4.32
CA VAL A 41 -2.03 1.62 -3.24
C VAL A 41 -3.52 1.91 -3.03
N VAL A 42 -3.90 3.18 -2.99
CA VAL A 42 -5.31 3.61 -2.87
C VAL A 42 -6.12 3.18 -4.10
N SER A 43 -5.61 3.38 -5.32
CA SER A 43 -6.31 2.98 -6.55
C SER A 43 -6.50 1.46 -6.64
N PHE A 44 -5.50 0.67 -6.22
CA PHE A 44 -5.64 -0.79 -6.11
C PHE A 44 -6.68 -1.18 -5.06
N ALA A 45 -6.74 -0.49 -3.92
CA ALA A 45 -7.75 -0.73 -2.88
C ALA A 45 -9.17 -0.53 -3.40
N LYS A 46 -9.38 0.60 -4.10
CA LYS A 46 -10.63 0.93 -4.76
C LYS A 46 -11.01 -0.10 -5.82
N LEU A 47 -10.07 -0.45 -6.72
CA LEU A 47 -10.32 -1.42 -7.79
C LEU A 47 -10.70 -2.81 -7.24
N TYR A 48 -10.03 -3.24 -6.17
CA TYR A 48 -10.30 -4.53 -5.52
C TYR A 48 -11.44 -4.49 -4.50
N ASN A 49 -12.05 -3.32 -4.31
CA ASN A 49 -13.07 -3.02 -3.31
C ASN A 49 -12.69 -3.55 -1.92
N ILE A 50 -11.52 -3.13 -1.43
CA ILE A 50 -11.00 -3.49 -0.11
C ILE A 50 -10.50 -2.28 0.66
N ASP A 51 -10.39 -2.48 1.97
CA ASP A 51 -9.74 -1.53 2.86
C ASP A 51 -8.30 -1.25 2.41
N GLU A 52 -8.00 0.03 2.21
CA GLU A 52 -6.68 0.51 1.78
C GLU A 52 -5.60 0.24 2.82
N ASP A 53 -5.94 0.23 4.11
CA ASP A 53 -5.00 -0.02 5.20
C ASP A 53 -4.34 -1.39 5.03
N ILE A 54 -5.11 -2.40 4.63
CA ILE A 54 -4.62 -3.76 4.36
C ILE A 54 -3.53 -3.73 3.28
N LEU A 55 -3.72 -2.96 2.22
CA LEU A 55 -2.76 -2.83 1.13
C LEU A 55 -1.53 -2.00 1.52
N PHE A 56 -1.72 -0.93 2.31
CA PHE A 56 -0.60 -0.17 2.86
C PHE A 56 0.31 -1.08 3.67
N TRP A 57 -0.23 -1.82 4.64
CA TRP A 57 0.58 -2.75 5.44
C TRP A 57 1.27 -3.83 4.60
N LYS A 58 0.55 -4.43 3.64
CA LYS A 58 1.13 -5.45 2.75
C LYS A 58 2.18 -4.91 1.78
N SER A 59 2.18 -3.59 1.52
CA SER A 59 3.20 -2.92 0.72
C SER A 59 4.37 -2.38 1.55
N GLY A 60 4.40 -2.68 2.87
CA GLY A 60 5.44 -2.22 3.78
C GLY A 60 5.33 -0.72 4.10
N LYS A 61 4.12 -0.17 4.00
CA LYS A 61 3.83 1.25 4.21
C LYS A 61 2.86 1.44 5.37
N ILE A 62 2.92 2.62 5.97
CA ILE A 62 1.96 3.06 6.98
C ILE A 62 0.76 3.67 6.25
N PRO A 63 -0.49 3.27 6.58
CA PRO A 63 -1.70 3.87 6.04
C PRO A 63 -1.75 5.38 6.24
N LEU A 64 -2.40 6.09 5.32
CA LEU A 64 -2.40 7.55 5.30
C LEU A 64 -3.05 8.14 6.56
N GLY A 65 -4.16 7.55 7.02
CA GLY A 65 -4.82 7.96 8.27
C GLY A 65 -3.90 7.82 9.49
N VAL A 66 -3.22 6.68 9.62
CA VAL A 66 -2.26 6.42 10.69
C VAL A 66 -1.07 7.38 10.62
N ARG A 67 -0.54 7.62 9.42
CA ARG A 67 0.56 8.58 9.20
C ARG A 67 0.15 9.99 9.61
N LYS A 68 -1.06 10.43 9.24
CA LYS A 68 -1.61 11.73 9.62
C LYS A 68 -1.78 11.85 11.13
N LEU A 69 -2.25 10.80 11.79
CA LEU A 69 -2.35 10.75 13.25
C LEU A 69 -0.97 10.92 13.90
N ILE A 70 0.04 10.16 13.46
CA ILE A 70 1.42 10.27 13.97
C ILE A 70 1.97 11.68 13.76
N VAL A 71 1.79 12.27 12.58
CA VAL A 71 2.33 13.61 12.27
C VAL A 71 1.68 14.71 13.13
N ASN A 72 0.42 14.54 13.53
CA ASN A 72 -0.31 15.57 14.27
C ASN A 72 -0.30 15.36 15.80
N ASP A 73 0.26 14.26 16.30
CA ASP A 73 0.29 13.95 17.72
C ASP A 73 1.74 13.84 18.24
N LYS A 74 2.16 14.87 19.00
CA LYS A 74 3.50 14.96 19.57
C LYS A 74 3.78 13.83 20.58
N SER A 75 2.80 13.43 21.37
CA SER A 75 2.95 12.36 22.35
C SER A 75 3.22 11.01 21.66
N LEU A 76 2.54 10.74 20.55
CA LEU A 76 2.82 9.56 19.71
C LEU A 76 4.21 9.62 19.09
N GLN A 77 4.65 10.77 18.58
CA GLN A 77 6.00 10.94 18.03
C GLN A 77 7.09 10.66 19.07
N GLU A 78 6.92 11.20 20.28
CA GLU A 78 7.86 10.97 21.39
C GLU A 78 7.88 9.50 21.82
N ALA A 79 6.71 8.86 21.93
CA ALA A 79 6.60 7.46 22.29
C ALA A 79 7.30 6.55 21.26
N LEU A 80 7.04 6.76 19.96
CA LEU A 80 7.71 6.01 18.88
C LEU A 80 9.21 6.24 18.88
N SER A 81 9.67 7.48 19.12
CA SER A 81 11.10 7.81 19.20
C SER A 81 11.79 7.11 20.37
N LYS A 82 11.14 7.05 21.53
CA LYS A 82 11.65 6.31 22.71
C LYS A 82 11.72 4.81 22.42
N LEU A 83 10.67 4.24 21.84
CA LEU A 83 10.63 2.82 21.46
C LEU A 83 11.73 2.45 20.46
N TYR A 84 11.96 3.29 19.45
CA TYR A 84 13.03 3.08 18.47
C TYR A 84 14.41 3.04 19.14
N LYS A 85 14.72 4.01 20.00
CA LYS A 85 15.99 4.06 20.74
C LYS A 85 16.19 2.87 21.68
N SER A 86 15.11 2.32 22.25
CA SER A 86 15.18 1.16 23.16
C SER A 86 15.46 -0.19 22.46
N ARG A 87 15.31 -0.23 21.13
CA ARG A 87 15.53 -1.44 20.31
C ARG A 87 16.86 -1.43 19.56
N GLN A 88 17.64 -0.36 19.69
CA GLN A 88 19.02 -0.26 19.25
C GLN A 88 19.95 -0.60 20.42
#